data_AF-A0A3S9FAP0-F1
#
_entry.id   AF-A0A3S9FAP0-F1
#
_cell.length_a   1.000
_cell.length_b   1.000
_cell.length_c   1.000
_cell.angle_alpha   90.00
_cell.angle_beta   90.00
_cell.angle_gamma   90.00
#
_symmetry.space_group_name_H-M   'P 1'
#
loop_
_entity.id
_entity.type
_entity.pdbx_description
1 polymer ?
#
loop_
_entity_poly.entity_id
_entity_poly.type
_entity_poly.pdbx_seq_one_letter_code
_entity_poly.pdbx_strand_id
1 'polypeptide(L)'
;MDAMTAIGKVLKEAQSRLLVVDPYLDHTILTDFAAMAAEGVKIDLLADAFAPKTIATLVPAVQRWAAQYGAKRPIEARATAPRLLHDRLIVVDDAKVWTVSQSFKDLATRSPASITVSPAEVATLKSAAYSDMWATATPL
;
A
#
# COMPACT_ATOMS: atom_id res chain seq x y z
N MET A 1 16.33 -0.95 -13.74
CA MET A 1 16.05 -1.21 -12.32
C MET A 1 14.77 -2.02 -12.29
N ASP A 2 14.77 -3.20 -11.66
CA ASP A 2 13.53 -3.96 -11.50
C ASP A 2 12.56 -3.24 -10.54
N ALA A 3 11.27 -3.53 -10.67
CA ALA A 3 10.22 -2.85 -9.91
C ALA A 3 10.33 -3.11 -8.40
N MET A 4 10.79 -4.30 -8.01
CA MET A 4 11.02 -4.70 -6.61
C MET A 4 12.01 -3.77 -5.93
N THR A 5 13.17 -3.54 -6.55
CA THR A 5 14.22 -2.65 -6.03
C THR A 5 13.72 -1.21 -5.92
N ALA A 6 12.92 -0.75 -6.88
CA ALA A 6 12.40 0.61 -6.89
C ALA A 6 11.37 0.83 -5.78
N ILE A 7 10.41 -0.09 -5.60
CA ILE A 7 9.44 -0.05 -4.50
C ILE A 7 10.16 -0.13 -3.16
N GLY A 8 11.13 -1.03 -3.02
CA GLY A 8 11.91 -1.17 -1.80
C GLY A 8 12.65 0.11 -1.40
N LYS A 9 13.11 0.91 -2.37
CA LYS A 9 13.68 2.24 -2.09
C LYS A 9 12.62 3.21 -1.56
N VAL A 10 11.44 3.25 -2.19
CA VAL A 10 10.33 4.09 -1.74
C VAL A 10 9.89 3.74 -0.33
N LEU A 11 9.72 2.46 0.00
CA LEU A 11 9.29 2.02 1.33
C LEU A 11 10.31 2.38 2.43
N LYS A 12 11.60 2.44 2.08
CA LYS A 12 12.68 2.85 2.99
C LYS A 12 12.74 4.36 3.25
N GLU A 13 12.05 5.17 2.44
CA GLU A 13 11.98 6.62 2.66
C GLU A 13 11.07 6.98 3.84
N ALA A 14 10.13 6.10 4.21
CA ALA A 14 9.15 6.37 5.24
C ALA A 14 9.78 6.44 6.63
N GLN A 15 9.39 7.46 7.39
CA GLN A 15 9.84 7.67 8.77
C GLN A 15 8.75 7.36 9.80
N SER A 16 7.49 7.56 9.44
CA SER A 16 6.35 7.39 10.36
C SER A 16 5.26 6.51 9.77
N ARG A 17 4.92 6.68 8.49
CA ARG A 17 3.75 6.05 7.91
C ARG A 17 3.87 5.80 6.41
N LEU A 18 3.30 4.68 6.00
CA LEU A 18 3.05 4.32 4.62
C LEU A 18 1.55 4.09 4.45
N LEU A 19 0.94 4.72 3.45
CA LEU A 19 -0.39 4.34 2.96
C LEU A 19 -0.21 3.73 1.57
N VAL A 20 -0.41 2.42 1.48
CA VAL A 20 -0.37 1.67 0.21
C VAL A 20 -1.79 1.52 -0.30
N VAL A 21 -2.02 1.98 -1.51
CA VAL A 21 -3.32 2.02 -2.16
C VAL A 21 -3.26 1.15 -3.40
N ASP A 22 -4.08 0.10 -3.47
CA ASP A 22 -4.27 -0.70 -4.68
C ASP A 22 -5.61 -1.47 -4.61
N PRO A 23 -6.48 -1.37 -5.64
CA PRO A 23 -7.78 -2.04 -5.65
C PRO A 23 -7.68 -3.56 -5.53
N TYR A 24 -6.55 -4.13 -5.91
CA TYR A 24 -6.30 -5.57 -5.94
C TYR A 24 -5.30 -6.05 -4.88
N LEU A 25 -5.09 -5.28 -3.80
CA LEU A 25 -4.20 -5.69 -2.71
C LEU A 25 -4.53 -7.10 -2.20
N ASP A 26 -3.48 -7.89 -2.06
CA ASP A 26 -3.51 -9.26 -1.58
C ASP A 26 -2.30 -9.51 -0.67
N HIS A 27 -2.11 -10.74 -0.19
CA HIS A 27 -1.01 -11.08 0.71
C HIS A 27 0.41 -10.72 0.21
N THR A 28 0.63 -10.56 -1.10
CA THR A 28 1.96 -10.29 -1.68
C THR A 28 2.58 -9.00 -1.18
N ILE A 29 1.75 -7.97 -0.86
CA ILE A 29 2.25 -6.72 -0.30
C ILE A 29 3.04 -6.96 1.00
N LEU A 30 2.64 -7.96 1.78
CA LEU A 30 3.28 -8.31 3.04
C LEU A 30 4.44 -9.27 2.90
N THR A 31 4.34 -10.26 2.02
CA THR A 31 5.39 -11.26 1.83
C THR A 31 6.60 -10.68 1.09
N ASP A 32 6.36 -9.79 0.14
CA ASP A 32 7.38 -9.40 -0.82
C ASP A 32 7.94 -8.00 -0.54
N PHE A 33 7.12 -7.09 0.00
CA PHE A 33 7.48 -5.66 0.07
C PHE A 33 7.52 -5.08 1.49
N ALA A 34 6.52 -5.35 2.34
CA ALA A 34 6.35 -4.67 3.62
C ALA A 34 7.56 -4.79 4.56
N ALA A 35 8.31 -5.91 4.50
CA ALA A 35 9.52 -6.10 5.30
C ALA A 35 10.65 -5.11 4.96
N MET A 36 10.59 -4.45 3.80
CA MET A 36 11.56 -3.45 3.36
C MET A 36 11.37 -2.09 4.07
N ALA A 37 10.17 -1.81 4.59
CA ALA A 37 9.94 -0.63 5.42
C ALA A 37 10.72 -0.74 6.75
N ALA A 38 11.14 0.40 7.31
CA ALA A 38 11.80 0.43 8.60
C ALA A 38 10.86 -0.03 9.74
N GLU A 39 11.41 -0.56 10.83
CA GLU A 39 10.62 -0.78 12.05
C GLU A 39 10.09 0.55 12.61
N GLY A 40 8.93 0.51 13.25
CA GLY A 40 8.24 1.69 13.77
C GLY A 40 7.37 2.42 12.74
N VAL A 41 7.59 2.22 11.44
CA VAL A 41 6.72 2.77 10.38
C VAL A 41 5.39 2.03 10.37
N LYS A 42 4.28 2.76 10.48
CA LYS A 42 2.93 2.19 10.33
C LYS A 42 2.63 1.93 8.87
N ILE A 43 2.16 0.74 8.55
CA ILE A 43 1.71 0.37 7.21
C ILE A 43 0.19 0.31 7.19
N ASP A 44 -0.42 1.20 6.41
CA ASP A 44 -1.85 1.23 6.16
C ASP A 44 -2.12 0.72 4.74
N LEU A 45 -2.99 -0.28 4.62
CA LEU A 45 -3.30 -0.96 3.36
C LEU A 45 -4.74 -0.66 2.94
N LEU A 46 -4.92 0.13 1.88
CA LEU A 46 -6.23 0.49 1.35
C LEU A 46 -6.54 -0.30 0.08
N ALA A 47 -7.52 -1.21 0.20
CA ALA A 47 -8.03 -2.03 -0.90
C ALA A 47 -9.44 -1.59 -1.34
N ASP A 48 -10.02 -2.31 -2.29
CA ASP A 48 -11.39 -2.11 -2.75
C ASP A 48 -12.20 -3.41 -2.65
N ALA A 49 -13.40 -3.31 -2.08
CA ALA A 49 -14.28 -4.45 -1.84
C ALA A 49 -14.76 -5.16 -3.12
N PHE A 50 -14.59 -4.60 -4.32
CA PHE A 50 -14.94 -5.27 -5.58
C PHE A 50 -14.09 -6.51 -5.88
N ALA A 51 -12.93 -6.67 -5.23
CA ALA A 51 -12.00 -7.79 -5.42
C ALA A 51 -12.00 -8.74 -4.21
N PRO A 52 -13.10 -9.45 -3.91
CA PRO A 52 -13.22 -10.25 -2.68
C PRO A 52 -12.20 -11.39 -2.59
N LYS A 53 -11.72 -11.90 -3.73
CA LYS A 53 -10.69 -12.95 -3.77
C LYS A 53 -9.33 -12.46 -3.25
N THR A 54 -8.93 -11.23 -3.57
CA THR A 54 -7.65 -10.69 -3.10
C THR A 54 -7.75 -10.33 -1.62
N ILE A 55 -8.86 -9.71 -1.20
CA ILE A 55 -9.19 -9.44 0.21
C ILE A 55 -9.15 -10.71 1.06
N ALA A 56 -9.71 -11.83 0.57
CA ALA A 56 -9.70 -13.10 1.28
C ALA A 56 -8.29 -13.62 1.61
N THR A 57 -7.28 -13.22 0.83
CA THR A 57 -5.86 -13.53 1.15
C THR A 57 -5.18 -12.44 1.97
N LEU A 58 -5.63 -11.19 1.86
CA LEU A 58 -5.06 -10.05 2.56
C LEU A 58 -5.32 -10.14 4.07
N VAL A 59 -6.55 -10.42 4.49
CA VAL A 59 -6.96 -10.48 5.90
C VAL A 59 -6.08 -11.43 6.73
N PRO A 60 -5.94 -12.72 6.38
CA PRO A 60 -5.09 -13.63 7.17
C PRO A 60 -3.61 -13.22 7.14
N ALA A 61 -3.13 -12.60 6.06
CA ALA A 61 -1.76 -12.11 5.99
C ALA A 61 -1.51 -10.94 6.95
N VAL A 62 -2.46 -10.00 7.06
CA VAL A 62 -2.41 -8.88 8.03
C VAL A 62 -2.44 -9.40 9.46
N GLN A 63 -3.32 -10.36 9.75
CA GLN A 63 -3.40 -11.00 11.07
C GLN A 63 -2.07 -11.69 11.44
N ARG A 64 -1.48 -12.43 10.50
CA ARG A 64 -0.19 -13.09 10.70
C ARG A 64 0.93 -12.08 10.93
N TRP A 65 0.97 -11.00 10.15
CA TRP A 65 1.94 -9.93 10.31
C TRP A 65 1.84 -9.28 11.70
N ALA A 66 0.62 -8.92 12.11
CA ALA A 66 0.37 -8.35 13.43
C ALA A 66 0.78 -9.30 14.55
N ALA A 67 0.49 -10.60 14.43
CA ALA A 67 0.92 -11.60 15.42
C ALA A 67 2.45 -11.78 15.46
N GLN A 68 3.13 -11.69 14.31
CA GLN A 68 4.56 -11.90 14.20
C GLN A 68 5.38 -10.69 14.71
N TYR A 69 4.97 -9.48 14.38
CA TYR A 69 5.77 -8.27 14.64
C TYR A 69 5.16 -7.35 15.71
N GLY A 70 3.85 -7.43 15.95
CA GLY A 70 3.14 -6.60 16.90
C GLY A 70 3.41 -5.10 16.70
N ALA A 71 3.63 -4.39 17.80
CA ALA A 71 3.87 -2.95 17.79
C ALA A 71 5.18 -2.53 17.11
N LYS A 72 6.13 -3.44 16.83
CA LYS A 72 7.37 -3.09 16.13
C LYS A 72 7.15 -2.75 14.66
N ARG A 73 6.11 -3.32 14.04
CA ARG A 73 5.74 -3.06 12.64
C ARG A 73 4.21 -2.95 12.56
N PRO A 74 3.65 -1.83 13.05
CA PRO A 74 2.21 -1.67 13.13
C PRO A 74 1.58 -1.70 11.75
N ILE A 75 0.44 -2.38 11.63
CA ILE A 75 -0.26 -2.58 10.37
C ILE A 75 -1.77 -2.44 10.55
N GLU A 76 -2.43 -1.91 9.53
CA GLU A 76 -3.88 -1.89 9.41
C GLU A 76 -4.30 -2.10 7.96
N ALA A 77 -5.41 -2.79 7.72
CA ALA A 77 -5.99 -2.93 6.39
C ALA A 77 -7.45 -2.49 6.40
N ARG A 78 -7.85 -1.79 5.33
CA ARG A 78 -9.20 -1.32 5.11
C ARG A 78 -9.61 -1.52 3.67
N ALA A 79 -10.92 -1.62 3.43
CA ALA A 79 -11.51 -1.63 2.11
C ALA A 79 -12.48 -0.48 1.92
N THR A 80 -12.38 0.15 0.75
CA THR A 80 -13.40 1.05 0.22
C THR A 80 -14.62 0.26 -0.28
N ALA A 81 -15.73 0.95 -0.51
CA ALA A 81 -16.88 0.33 -1.19
C ALA A 81 -16.50 -0.07 -2.64
N PRO A 82 -17.21 -1.04 -3.25
CA PRO A 82 -16.83 -1.60 -4.53
C PRO A 82 -16.66 -0.54 -5.66
N ARG A 83 -15.52 -0.60 -6.35
CA ARG A 83 -15.16 0.23 -7.52
C ARG A 83 -14.98 1.72 -7.23
N LEU A 84 -14.65 2.08 -5.98
CA LEU A 84 -14.27 3.45 -5.64
C LEU A 84 -12.77 3.70 -5.78
N LEU A 85 -11.95 2.64 -5.76
CA LEU A 85 -10.51 2.73 -5.89
C LEU A 85 -10.08 2.29 -7.29
N HIS A 86 -9.29 3.12 -7.96
CA HIS A 86 -8.73 2.83 -9.29
C HIS A 86 -7.21 3.03 -9.36
N ASP A 87 -6.68 3.99 -8.59
CA ASP A 87 -5.25 4.27 -8.57
C ASP A 87 -4.47 3.20 -7.82
N ARG A 88 -3.19 3.13 -8.15
CA ARG A 88 -2.20 2.34 -7.43
C ARG A 88 -1.07 3.26 -7.04
N LEU A 89 -0.87 3.44 -5.74
CA LEU A 89 0.13 4.37 -5.25
C LEU A 89 0.62 4.05 -3.84
N ILE A 90 1.71 4.70 -3.48
CA ILE A 90 2.27 4.71 -2.13
C ILE A 90 2.31 6.17 -1.69
N VAL A 91 1.66 6.48 -0.58
CA VAL A 91 1.88 7.74 0.14
C VAL A 91 2.91 7.48 1.23
N VAL A 92 3.96 8.29 1.26
CA VAL A 92 5.04 8.24 2.24
C VAL A 92 4.91 9.46 3.15
N ASP A 93 4.80 9.21 4.45
CA ASP A 93 4.70 10.20 5.52
C ASP A 93 3.66 11.30 5.23
N ASP A 94 2.51 10.90 4.68
CA ASP A 94 1.37 11.77 4.33
C ASP A 94 1.72 12.95 3.38
N ALA A 95 2.88 12.92 2.70
CA ALA A 95 3.37 14.05 1.92
C ALA A 95 3.84 13.67 0.50
N LYS A 96 4.63 12.61 0.36
CA LYS A 96 5.14 12.18 -0.96
C LYS A 96 4.26 11.10 -1.54
N VAL A 97 3.95 11.18 -2.83
CA VAL A 97 3.09 10.21 -3.51
C VAL A 97 3.83 9.59 -4.69
N TRP A 98 3.96 8.28 -4.68
CA TRP A 98 4.52 7.48 -5.76
C TRP A 98 3.42 6.71 -6.46
N THR A 99 3.22 6.93 -7.75
CA THR A 99 2.23 6.19 -8.55
C THR A 99 2.88 4.95 -9.16
N VAL A 100 2.14 3.85 -9.19
CA VAL A 100 2.57 2.54 -9.66
C VAL A 100 1.71 2.12 -10.85
N SER A 101 2.32 1.62 -11.93
CA SER A 101 1.58 1.32 -13.16
C SER A 101 0.79 0.01 -13.13
N GLN A 102 1.10 -0.89 -12.19
CA GLN A 102 0.51 -2.23 -12.05
C GLN A 102 0.20 -2.53 -10.59
N SER A 103 -0.66 -3.52 -10.34
CA SER A 103 -0.97 -3.97 -8.98
C SER A 103 0.26 -4.57 -8.31
N PHE A 104 0.39 -4.42 -6.99
CA PHE A 104 1.51 -4.96 -6.23
C PHE A 104 1.67 -6.48 -6.39
N LYS A 105 0.56 -7.22 -6.53
CA LYS A 105 0.61 -8.66 -6.80
C LYS A 105 1.13 -9.01 -8.19
N ASP A 106 0.91 -8.13 -9.16
CA ASP A 106 1.31 -8.34 -10.55
C ASP A 106 2.75 -7.84 -10.79
N LEU A 107 3.20 -6.86 -9.99
CA LEU A 107 4.58 -6.33 -10.00
C LEU A 107 5.63 -7.40 -9.74
N ALA A 108 5.34 -8.37 -8.87
CA ALA A 108 6.24 -9.46 -8.57
C ALA A 108 6.39 -10.45 -9.74
N THR A 109 5.46 -10.45 -10.71
CA THR A 109 5.35 -11.52 -11.72
C THR A 109 5.51 -11.05 -13.17
N ARG A 110 5.36 -9.75 -13.49
CA ARG A 110 5.34 -9.26 -14.89
C ARG A 110 6.20 -8.01 -15.13
N SER A 111 6.92 -7.99 -16.26
CA SER A 111 7.67 -6.84 -16.79
C SER A 111 6.96 -6.27 -18.04
N PRO A 112 6.90 -4.93 -18.26
CA PRO A 112 7.54 -3.85 -17.51
C PRO A 112 6.56 -3.08 -16.61
N ALA A 113 6.93 -2.86 -15.35
CA ALA A 113 6.21 -1.96 -14.47
C ALA A 113 7.02 -0.70 -14.16
N SER A 114 6.33 0.42 -13.98
CA SER A 114 6.94 1.71 -13.64
C SER A 114 6.41 2.22 -12.30
N ILE A 115 7.28 2.93 -11.60
CA ILE A 115 6.98 3.70 -10.40
C ILE A 115 7.49 5.11 -10.63
N THR A 116 6.63 6.10 -10.39
CA THR A 116 6.93 7.51 -10.69
C THR A 116 6.52 8.39 -9.52
N VAL A 117 7.39 9.31 -9.13
CA VAL A 117 7.07 10.32 -8.10
C VAL A 117 6.10 11.35 -8.67
N SER A 118 5.09 11.70 -7.90
CA SER A 118 4.14 12.76 -8.28
C SER A 118 4.75 14.14 -7.99
N PRO A 119 4.51 15.15 -8.85
CA PRO A 119 4.86 16.53 -8.53
C PRO A 119 4.24 16.98 -7.20
N ALA A 120 4.91 17.88 -6.47
CA ALA A 120 4.52 18.24 -5.10
C ALA A 120 3.05 18.67 -4.97
N GLU A 121 2.56 19.52 -5.88
CA GLU A 121 1.17 19.99 -5.89
C GLU A 121 0.17 18.84 -6.06
N VAL A 122 0.49 17.88 -6.94
CA VAL A 122 -0.33 16.68 -7.17
C VAL A 122 -0.26 15.75 -5.97
N ALA A 123 0.92 15.62 -5.35
CA ALA A 123 1.12 14.80 -4.17
C ALA A 123 0.30 15.30 -2.98
N THR A 124 0.22 16.61 -2.76
CA THR A 124 -0.62 17.22 -1.72
C THR A 124 -2.09 16.87 -1.92
N LEU A 125 -2.61 17.05 -3.13
CA LEU A 125 -4.02 16.75 -3.46
C LEU A 125 -4.33 15.26 -3.30
N LYS A 126 -3.46 14.38 -3.83
CA LYS A 126 -3.64 12.93 -3.72
C LYS A 126 -3.54 12.45 -2.27
N SER A 127 -2.55 12.91 -1.52
CA SER A 127 -2.36 12.52 -0.12
C SER A 127 -3.62 12.84 0.71
N ALA A 128 -4.15 14.06 0.58
CA ALA A 128 -5.38 14.46 1.24
C ALA A 128 -6.56 13.56 0.85
N ALA A 129 -6.79 13.36 -0.45
CA ALA A 129 -7.89 12.55 -0.95
C ALA A 129 -7.84 11.09 -0.46
N TYR A 130 -6.66 10.45 -0.49
CA TYR A 130 -6.52 9.07 -0.03
C TYR A 130 -6.54 8.95 1.49
N SER A 131 -6.12 9.98 2.23
CA SER A 131 -6.31 10.03 3.69
C SER A 131 -7.80 10.08 4.06
N ASP A 132 -8.60 10.86 3.34
CA ASP A 132 -10.06 10.94 3.55
C ASP A 132 -10.75 9.62 3.19
N MET A 133 -10.34 8.99 2.08
CA MET A 133 -10.82 7.65 1.71
C MET A 133 -10.42 6.61 2.76
N TRP A 134 -9.21 6.67 3.30
CA TRP A 134 -8.76 5.79 4.38
C TRP A 134 -9.61 5.95 5.64
N ALA A 135 -9.90 7.20 6.03
CA ALA A 135 -10.66 7.51 7.23
C ALA A 135 -12.10 6.97 7.18
N THR A 136 -12.70 6.93 5.99
CA THR A 136 -14.08 6.47 5.74
C THR A 136 -14.18 4.99 5.32
N ALA A 137 -13.05 4.36 4.97
CA ALA A 137 -12.99 2.95 4.59
C ALA A 137 -13.31 2.01 5.77
N THR A 138 -13.83 0.82 5.44
CA THR A 138 -14.19 -0.20 6.44
C THR A 138 -12.98 -1.03 6.81
N PRO A 139 -12.67 -1.21 8.12
CA PRO A 139 -11.64 -2.14 8.58
C PRO A 139 -11.86 -3.57 8.10
N LEU A 140 -10.76 -4.24 7.75
CA LEU A 140 -10.72 -5.64 7.29
C LEU A 140 -10.26 -6.61 8.39
#